data_AF-L0DM59-F1
#
_entry.id   AF-L0DM59-F1
#
_cell.length_a   1.000
_cell.length_b   1.000
_cell.length_c   1.000
_cell.angle_alpha   90.00
_cell.angle_beta   90.00
_cell.angle_gamma   90.00
#
_symmetry.space_group_name_H-M   'P 1'
#
loop_
_entity.id
_entity.type
_entity.pdbx_description
1 polymer ?
#
loop_
_entity_poly.entity_id
_entity_poly.type
_entity_poly.pdbx_seq_one_letter_code
_entity_poly.pdbx_strand_id
1 'polypeptide(L)'
;MLSGNRDGKKRRSYRPAVEALEALRLLSSAAQTLPDIAVERDVVFSPPTFEAPPTTDLSDAAWDEALGQTHLADILGSSTNDVDPEAVSSGLLQLNRYLSRAWYRAGVAVQMHDDCSQAVYVTLLQNLGRSRFDSLLSEIGQVGIRDVLSRETADGPDFFRAIDTVKKRAQRERTYQPLDSAVAAGSATEVDAKAGWRNALQEAIDQSLNPREAALIYATLKGETPAEIASQWGVAPKTVSNEKTRVIQKLRDTLTADLLD
;
A
#
# COMPACT_ATOMS: atom_id res chain seq x y z
N MET A 1 -11.76 30.06 -57.76
CA MET A 1 -10.45 29.38 -57.58
C MET A 1 -9.56 30.27 -56.73
N LEU A 2 -9.35 29.91 -55.46
CA LEU A 2 -8.41 30.58 -54.55
C LEU A 2 -7.61 29.48 -53.85
N SER A 3 -6.33 29.40 -54.21
CA SER A 3 -5.35 28.48 -53.64
C SER A 3 -4.90 29.01 -52.28
N GLY A 4 -5.16 28.24 -51.22
CA GLY A 4 -4.72 28.52 -49.85
C GLY A 4 -3.70 27.50 -49.40
N ASN A 5 -2.43 27.77 -49.66
CA ASN A 5 -1.28 27.01 -49.18
C ASN A 5 -1.20 27.12 -47.64
N ARG A 6 -1.24 26.00 -46.90
CA ARG A 6 -1.02 25.97 -45.45
C ARG A 6 0.25 25.19 -45.16
N ASP A 7 1.30 25.93 -44.83
CA ASP A 7 2.58 25.41 -44.35
C ASP A 7 2.43 24.59 -43.07
N GLY A 8 2.89 23.34 -43.13
CA GLY A 8 2.97 22.43 -42.00
C GLY A 8 4.12 22.79 -41.05
N LYS A 9 3.81 23.33 -39.87
CA LYS A 9 4.77 23.46 -38.77
C LYS A 9 5.12 22.08 -38.20
N LYS A 10 6.30 21.55 -38.59
CA LYS A 10 6.94 20.38 -37.97
C LYS A 10 7.29 20.69 -36.51
N ARG A 11 6.60 20.04 -35.57
CA ARG A 11 6.95 20.06 -34.13
C ARG A 11 8.22 19.24 -33.91
N ARG A 12 9.27 19.87 -33.39
CA ARG A 12 10.50 19.21 -32.92
C ARG A 12 10.16 18.46 -31.62
N SER A 13 10.32 17.14 -31.61
CA SER A 13 10.18 16.32 -30.41
C SER A 13 11.48 16.36 -29.61
N TYR A 14 11.43 16.87 -28.38
CA TYR A 14 12.52 16.79 -27.42
C TYR A 14 12.57 15.37 -26.82
N ARG A 15 13.76 14.73 -26.82
CA ARG A 15 14.01 13.44 -26.16
C ARG A 15 15.03 13.65 -25.04
N PRO A 16 14.63 13.60 -23.76
CA PRO A 16 15.53 13.76 -22.62
C PRO A 16 16.08 12.39 -22.20
N ALA A 17 17.11 11.89 -22.87
CA ALA A 17 17.73 10.62 -22.49
C ALA A 17 19.27 10.64 -22.48
N VAL A 18 19.90 11.78 -22.82
CA VAL A 18 21.36 11.81 -23.02
C VAL A 18 22.12 12.46 -21.86
N GLU A 19 21.49 13.28 -21.02
CA GLU A 19 22.19 13.95 -19.90
C GLU A 19 22.32 13.09 -18.63
N ALA A 20 21.55 12.00 -18.51
CA ALA A 20 21.54 11.18 -17.29
C ALA A 20 22.73 10.20 -17.18
N LEU A 21 23.53 10.02 -18.23
CA LEU A 21 24.63 9.06 -18.24
C LEU A 21 26.02 9.67 -17.97
N GLU A 22 26.17 10.98 -18.02
CA GLU A 22 27.45 11.63 -17.69
C GLU A 22 27.65 11.83 -16.18
N ALA A 23 26.55 12.00 -15.42
CA ALA A 23 26.61 12.22 -13.97
C ALA A 23 27.13 10.98 -13.20
N LEU A 24 26.90 9.77 -13.70
CA LEU A 24 27.37 8.53 -13.06
C LEU A 24 28.87 8.29 -13.21
N ARG A 25 29.52 8.90 -14.22
CA ARG A 25 30.96 8.68 -14.46
C ARG A 25 31.84 9.53 -13.55
N LEU A 26 31.34 10.66 -13.03
CA LEU A 26 32.08 11.54 -12.13
C LEU A 26 32.09 11.06 -10.66
N LEU A 27 31.14 10.20 -10.26
CA LEU A 27 31.09 9.63 -8.91
C LEU A 27 31.97 8.39 -8.72
N SER A 28 32.31 7.68 -9.80
CA SER A 28 33.16 6.48 -9.73
C SER A 28 34.64 6.80 -9.46
N SER A 29 35.10 8.02 -9.72
CA SER A 29 36.51 8.40 -9.54
C SER A 29 36.87 8.85 -8.13
N ALA A 30 35.90 9.03 -7.23
CA ALA A 30 36.14 9.52 -5.87
C ALA A 30 36.27 8.41 -4.81
N ALA A 31 36.06 7.14 -5.16
CA ALA A 31 36.03 6.02 -4.20
C ALA A 31 37.40 5.38 -3.92
N GLN A 32 38.51 5.92 -4.44
CA GLN A 32 39.84 5.34 -4.27
C GLN A 32 40.74 6.12 -3.30
N THR A 33 40.23 6.57 -2.17
CA THR A 33 41.08 6.92 -1.03
C THR A 33 40.25 6.81 0.24
N LEU A 34 40.49 5.80 1.08
CA LEU A 34 40.61 5.92 2.54
C LEU A 34 41.01 4.55 3.14
N PRO A 35 41.78 4.53 4.26
CA PRO A 35 42.61 3.41 4.66
C PRO A 35 41.95 2.46 5.66
N ASP A 36 42.55 1.27 5.71
CA ASP A 36 42.41 0.14 6.62
C ASP A 36 42.35 0.55 8.11
N ILE A 37 41.26 0.17 8.81
CA ILE A 37 41.20 0.14 10.28
C ILE A 37 40.42 -1.12 10.69
N ALA A 38 41.18 -2.11 11.14
CA ALA A 38 40.72 -3.26 11.90
C ALA A 38 40.22 -2.83 13.28
N VAL A 39 39.09 -3.39 13.75
CA VAL A 39 38.70 -3.37 15.17
C VAL A 39 38.24 -4.77 15.57
N GLU A 40 38.90 -5.26 16.62
CA GLU A 40 38.73 -6.55 17.29
C GLU A 40 37.31 -6.77 17.85
N ARG A 41 36.86 -8.02 17.80
CA ARG A 41 35.73 -8.54 18.57
C ARG A 41 36.26 -9.18 19.85
N ASP A 42 35.96 -8.60 21.00
CA ASP A 42 35.67 -9.38 22.22
C ASP A 42 35.11 -8.50 23.35
N VAL A 43 33.83 -8.65 23.69
CA VAL A 43 33.31 -8.41 25.05
C VAL A 43 32.07 -9.28 25.26
N VAL A 44 32.19 -10.23 26.18
CA VAL A 44 31.14 -11.08 26.74
C VAL A 44 30.12 -10.22 27.51
N PHE A 45 28.82 -10.34 27.18
CA PHE A 45 27.73 -9.69 27.90
C PHE A 45 26.87 -10.75 28.61
N SER A 46 26.89 -10.76 29.94
CA SER A 46 25.96 -11.53 30.77
C SER A 46 24.57 -10.88 30.76
N PRO A 47 23.47 -11.65 30.66
CA PRO A 47 22.12 -11.09 30.70
C PRO A 47 21.66 -10.79 32.14
N PRO A 48 20.78 -9.79 32.35
CA PRO A 48 20.21 -9.45 33.65
C PRO A 48 19.16 -10.49 34.08
N THR A 49 19.16 -10.80 35.37
CA THR A 49 18.14 -11.61 36.05
C THR A 49 16.79 -10.89 35.99
N PHE A 50 15.89 -11.37 35.12
CA PHE A 50 14.48 -11.01 35.14
C PHE A 50 13.74 -12.02 36.02
N GLU A 51 13.10 -11.51 37.07
CA GLU A 51 12.18 -12.26 37.92
C GLU A 51 10.92 -12.58 37.10
N ALA A 52 10.74 -13.87 36.79
CA ALA A 52 9.63 -14.35 35.98
C ALA A 52 8.32 -14.34 36.80
N PRO A 53 7.17 -13.98 36.19
CA PRO A 53 5.87 -14.21 36.81
C PRO A 53 5.65 -15.73 36.97
N PRO A 54 4.78 -16.17 37.90
CA PRO A 54 4.57 -17.58 38.18
C PRO A 54 4.17 -18.30 36.89
N THR A 55 5.00 -19.25 36.50
CA THR A 55 4.73 -20.21 35.44
C THR A 55 3.52 -21.03 35.87
N THR A 56 2.32 -20.61 35.46
CA THR A 56 1.23 -21.55 35.27
C THR A 56 1.72 -22.59 34.28
N ASP A 57 1.80 -23.83 34.75
CA ASP A 57 2.01 -25.02 33.93
C ASP A 57 0.99 -25.02 32.79
N LEU A 58 1.37 -24.42 31.66
CA LEU A 58 0.73 -24.69 30.38
C LEU A 58 1.12 -26.12 30.05
N SER A 59 0.34 -27.07 30.58
CA SER A 59 0.51 -28.48 30.25
C SER A 59 0.41 -28.65 28.74
N ASP A 60 1.20 -29.58 28.17
CA ASP A 60 1.07 -29.97 26.76
C ASP A 60 -0.40 -30.26 26.39
N ALA A 61 -1.20 -30.73 27.34
CA ALA A 61 -2.63 -30.95 27.17
C ALA A 61 -3.44 -29.66 26.90
N ALA A 62 -3.04 -28.51 27.44
CA ALA A 62 -3.69 -27.23 27.14
C ALA A 62 -3.38 -26.74 25.72
N TRP A 63 -2.18 -27.03 25.22
CA TRP A 63 -1.81 -26.75 23.82
C TRP A 63 -2.50 -27.71 22.85
N ASP A 64 -2.56 -29.00 23.19
CA ASP A 64 -3.30 -30.00 22.41
C ASP A 64 -4.80 -29.71 22.41
N GLU A 65 -5.35 -29.21 23.52
CA GLU A 65 -6.77 -28.81 23.61
C GLU A 65 -7.04 -27.51 22.84
N ALA A 66 -6.14 -26.52 22.87
CA ALA A 66 -6.27 -25.31 22.05
C ALA A 66 -6.13 -25.60 20.54
N LEU A 67 -5.22 -26.50 20.15
CA LEU A 67 -5.08 -26.98 18.78
C LEU A 67 -6.27 -27.84 18.36
N GLY A 68 -6.79 -28.68 19.26
CA GLY A 68 -8.00 -29.47 19.03
C GLY A 68 -9.25 -28.61 18.89
N GLN A 69 -9.39 -27.55 19.68
CA GLN A 69 -10.51 -26.61 19.59
C GLN A 69 -10.45 -25.75 18.33
N THR A 70 -9.27 -25.35 17.86
CA THR A 70 -9.12 -24.67 16.56
C THR A 70 -9.38 -25.61 15.39
N HIS A 71 -8.90 -26.86 15.45
CA HIS A 71 -9.15 -27.87 14.42
C HIS A 71 -10.62 -28.32 14.35
N LEU A 72 -11.32 -28.44 15.49
CA LEU A 72 -12.75 -28.75 15.51
C LEU A 72 -13.61 -27.56 15.08
N ALA A 73 -13.21 -26.32 15.39
CA ALA A 73 -13.88 -25.13 14.86
C ALA A 73 -13.70 -25.03 13.32
N ASP A 74 -12.56 -25.47 12.79
CA ASP A 74 -12.32 -25.57 11.36
C ASP A 74 -13.15 -26.69 10.72
N ILE A 75 -13.22 -27.88 11.34
CA ILE A 75 -14.04 -29.01 10.87
C ILE A 75 -15.55 -28.70 10.92
N LEU A 76 -16.03 -28.06 11.98
CA LEU A 76 -17.45 -27.77 12.17
C LEU A 76 -17.89 -26.47 11.45
N GLY A 77 -16.95 -25.55 11.18
CA GLY A 77 -17.16 -24.42 10.27
C GLY A 77 -17.03 -24.80 8.80
N SER A 78 -16.42 -25.94 8.50
CA SER A 78 -16.29 -26.52 7.17
C SER A 78 -17.54 -27.33 6.82
N SER A 79 -18.62 -26.62 6.51
CA SER A 79 -19.37 -27.02 5.33
C SER A 79 -18.41 -26.86 4.15
N THR A 80 -17.66 -27.92 3.83
CA THR A 80 -16.77 -28.01 2.67
C THR A 80 -17.58 -27.68 1.42
N ASN A 81 -17.55 -26.41 1.00
CA ASN A 81 -17.50 -26.16 -0.43
C ASN A 81 -16.28 -26.94 -0.91
N ASP A 82 -16.50 -27.88 -1.81
CA ASP A 82 -15.49 -28.75 -2.41
C ASP A 82 -14.58 -27.87 -3.28
N VAL A 83 -13.70 -27.12 -2.62
CA VAL A 83 -12.80 -26.17 -3.26
C VAL A 83 -11.61 -26.97 -3.76
N ASP A 84 -11.58 -27.21 -5.06
CA ASP A 84 -10.50 -27.93 -5.73
C ASP A 84 -9.13 -27.26 -5.43
N PRO A 85 -8.20 -27.95 -4.75
CA PRO A 85 -6.92 -27.39 -4.37
C PRO A 85 -6.04 -27.07 -5.59
N GLU A 86 -6.20 -27.81 -6.70
CA GLU A 86 -5.48 -27.50 -7.94
C GLU A 86 -5.98 -26.19 -8.55
N ALA A 87 -7.30 -25.98 -8.59
CA ALA A 87 -7.89 -24.72 -9.01
C ALA A 87 -7.43 -23.54 -8.15
N VAL A 88 -7.37 -23.69 -6.82
CA VAL A 88 -6.87 -22.63 -5.93
C VAL A 88 -5.40 -22.30 -6.23
N SER A 89 -4.56 -23.32 -6.41
CA SER A 89 -3.14 -23.11 -6.74
C SER A 89 -2.96 -22.40 -8.09
N SER A 90 -3.74 -22.78 -9.10
CA SER A 90 -3.80 -22.14 -10.42
C SER A 90 -4.26 -20.68 -10.30
N GLY A 91 -5.32 -20.43 -9.52
CA GLY A 91 -5.86 -19.10 -9.28
C GLY A 91 -4.85 -18.17 -8.63
N LEU A 92 -4.11 -18.67 -7.62
CA LEU A 92 -3.06 -17.91 -6.97
C LEU A 92 -1.91 -17.57 -7.92
N LEU A 93 -1.49 -18.50 -8.78
CA LEU A 93 -0.47 -18.23 -9.81
C LEU A 93 -0.92 -17.19 -10.83
N GLN A 94 -2.18 -17.25 -11.26
CA GLN A 94 -2.77 -16.25 -12.16
C GLN A 94 -2.83 -14.87 -11.50
N LEU A 95 -3.27 -14.82 -10.24
CA LEU A 95 -3.34 -13.60 -9.46
C LEU A 95 -1.96 -12.98 -9.26
N ASN A 96 -0.96 -13.78 -8.89
CA ASN A 96 0.40 -13.30 -8.72
C ASN A 96 0.96 -12.74 -10.04
N ARG A 97 0.79 -13.47 -11.16
CA ARG A 97 1.20 -13.00 -12.50
C ARG A 97 0.55 -11.66 -12.87
N TYR A 98 -0.73 -11.50 -12.54
CA TYR A 98 -1.44 -10.26 -12.76
C TYR A 98 -0.86 -9.12 -11.91
N LEU A 99 -0.65 -9.35 -10.62
CA LEU A 99 -0.08 -8.37 -9.68
C LEU A 99 1.33 -7.94 -10.08
N SER A 100 2.23 -8.88 -10.41
CA SER A 100 3.58 -8.54 -10.90
C SER A 100 3.51 -7.62 -12.14
N ARG A 101 2.57 -7.88 -13.06
CA ARG A 101 2.39 -7.03 -14.25
C ARG A 101 1.81 -5.67 -13.89
N ALA A 102 0.91 -5.60 -12.92
CA ALA A 102 0.35 -4.35 -12.42
C ALA A 102 1.42 -3.48 -11.74
N TRP A 103 2.28 -4.09 -10.90
CA TRP A 103 3.40 -3.41 -10.23
C TRP A 103 4.45 -2.90 -11.20
N TYR A 104 4.81 -3.72 -12.19
CA TYR A 104 5.71 -3.30 -13.27
C TYR A 104 5.17 -2.07 -14.01
N ARG A 105 3.89 -2.09 -14.39
CA ARG A 105 3.23 -0.94 -15.06
C ARG A 105 3.08 0.29 -14.17
N ALA A 106 2.91 0.09 -12.86
CA ALA A 106 2.86 1.15 -11.87
C ALA A 106 4.25 1.75 -11.54
N GLY A 107 5.32 1.16 -12.08
CA GLY A 107 6.70 1.58 -11.86
C GLY A 107 7.19 1.30 -10.44
N VAL A 108 6.55 0.38 -9.70
CA VAL A 108 6.98 -0.06 -8.36
C VAL A 108 8.32 -0.77 -8.49
N ALA A 109 9.23 -0.55 -7.54
CA ALA A 109 10.56 -1.15 -7.56
C ALA A 109 10.46 -2.68 -7.42
N VAL A 110 11.25 -3.44 -8.19
CA VAL A 110 11.12 -4.91 -8.30
C VAL A 110 11.25 -5.59 -6.93
N GLN A 111 12.14 -5.09 -6.07
CA GLN A 111 12.32 -5.59 -4.71
C GLN A 111 11.06 -5.46 -3.82
N MET A 112 10.13 -4.56 -4.14
CA MET A 112 8.89 -4.36 -3.39
C MET A 112 7.72 -5.15 -3.97
N HIS A 113 7.89 -5.88 -5.08
CA HIS A 113 6.75 -6.53 -5.76
C HIS A 113 6.13 -7.62 -4.89
N ASP A 114 6.94 -8.41 -4.21
CA ASP A 114 6.45 -9.49 -3.35
C ASP A 114 5.72 -8.92 -2.12
N ASP A 115 6.30 -7.92 -1.45
CA ASP A 115 5.66 -7.22 -0.33
C ASP A 115 4.33 -6.57 -0.73
N CYS A 116 4.29 -5.93 -1.91
CA CYS A 116 3.06 -5.34 -2.43
C CYS A 116 2.00 -6.40 -2.73
N SER A 117 2.37 -7.52 -3.33
CA SER A 117 1.44 -8.62 -3.61
C SER A 117 0.89 -9.24 -2.33
N GLN A 118 1.75 -9.47 -1.32
CA GLN A 118 1.33 -9.95 0.00
C GLN A 118 0.37 -8.97 0.68
N ALA A 119 0.66 -7.68 0.64
CA ALA A 119 -0.23 -6.66 1.20
C ALA A 119 -1.62 -6.66 0.55
N VAL A 120 -1.70 -6.95 -0.76
CA VAL A 120 -2.99 -7.14 -1.45
C VAL A 120 -3.70 -8.38 -0.91
N TYR A 121 -3.02 -9.53 -0.79
CA TYR A 121 -3.64 -10.75 -0.26
C TYR A 121 -4.17 -10.57 1.16
N VAL A 122 -3.39 -9.93 2.03
CA VAL A 122 -3.83 -9.60 3.40
C VAL A 122 -5.07 -8.72 3.38
N THR A 123 -5.10 -7.70 2.53
CA THR A 123 -6.25 -6.80 2.40
C THR A 123 -7.50 -7.54 1.90
N LEU A 124 -7.34 -8.48 0.96
CA LEU A 124 -8.45 -9.29 0.46
C LEU A 124 -8.96 -10.27 1.51
N LEU A 125 -8.05 -10.95 2.22
CA LEU A 125 -8.40 -11.85 3.32
C LEU A 125 -9.13 -11.12 4.45
N GLN A 126 -8.73 -9.90 4.77
CA GLN A 126 -9.40 -9.07 5.77
C GLN A 126 -10.80 -8.62 5.34
N ASN A 127 -10.99 -8.27 4.07
CA ASN A 127 -12.26 -7.74 3.58
C ASN A 127 -13.27 -8.83 3.22
N LEU A 128 -12.81 -9.94 2.63
CA LEU A 128 -13.67 -11.02 2.13
C LEU A 128 -13.81 -12.17 3.15
N GLY A 129 -12.84 -12.32 4.06
CA GLY A 129 -12.71 -13.50 4.90
C GLY A 129 -12.07 -14.68 4.17
N ARG A 130 -11.66 -15.71 4.93
CA ARG A 130 -10.90 -16.85 4.40
C ARG A 130 -11.69 -17.68 3.39
N SER A 131 -12.93 -18.04 3.74
CA SER A 131 -13.79 -18.89 2.91
C SER A 131 -14.09 -18.27 1.55
N ARG A 132 -14.49 -16.99 1.51
CA ARG A 132 -14.75 -16.28 0.25
C ARG A 132 -13.49 -16.10 -0.57
N PHE A 133 -12.34 -15.82 0.06
CA PHE A 133 -11.07 -15.71 -0.64
C PHE A 133 -10.67 -17.02 -1.31
N ASP A 134 -10.82 -18.16 -0.63
CA ASP A 134 -10.50 -19.48 -1.19
C ASP A 134 -11.46 -19.83 -2.35
N SER A 135 -12.76 -19.52 -2.23
CA SER A 135 -13.72 -19.65 -3.34
C SER A 135 -13.34 -18.76 -4.53
N LEU A 136 -12.96 -17.50 -4.28
CA LEU A 136 -12.53 -16.56 -5.32
C LEU A 136 -11.26 -17.06 -6.04
N LEU A 137 -10.29 -17.61 -5.30
CA LEU A 137 -9.11 -18.21 -5.93
C LEU A 137 -9.48 -19.43 -6.79
N SER A 138 -10.40 -20.27 -6.34
CA SER A 138 -10.90 -21.40 -7.12
C SER A 138 -11.61 -20.94 -8.40
N GLU A 139 -12.50 -19.95 -8.30
CA GLU A 139 -13.19 -19.34 -9.44
C GLU A 139 -12.19 -18.75 -10.45
N ILE A 140 -11.15 -18.04 -9.98
CA ILE A 140 -10.07 -17.51 -10.84
C ILE A 140 -9.30 -18.66 -11.51
N GLY A 141 -9.03 -19.74 -10.78
CA GLY A 141 -8.34 -20.91 -11.30
C GLY A 141 -9.08 -21.58 -12.46
N GLN A 142 -10.42 -21.65 -12.36
CA GLN A 142 -11.28 -22.32 -13.33
C GLN A 142 -11.64 -21.45 -14.53
N VAL A 143 -12.06 -20.20 -14.29
CA VAL A 143 -12.63 -19.32 -15.34
C VAL A 143 -11.61 -18.29 -15.81
N GLY A 144 -10.70 -17.86 -14.93
CA GLY A 144 -9.66 -16.89 -15.22
C GLY A 144 -9.91 -15.52 -14.60
N ILE A 145 -8.82 -14.80 -14.34
CA ILE A 145 -8.86 -13.55 -13.56
C ILE A 145 -9.74 -12.44 -14.16
N ARG A 146 -9.87 -12.35 -15.49
CA ARG A 146 -10.59 -11.25 -16.14
C ARG A 146 -12.10 -11.36 -15.99
N ASP A 147 -12.60 -12.59 -15.92
CA ASP A 147 -14.03 -12.86 -15.85
C ASP A 147 -14.51 -12.78 -14.40
N VAL A 148 -13.67 -13.15 -13.43
CA VAL A 148 -13.98 -13.08 -12.00
C VAL A 148 -13.74 -11.67 -11.43
N LEU A 149 -12.66 -10.98 -11.84
CA LEU A 149 -12.28 -9.67 -11.31
C LEU A 149 -12.53 -8.58 -12.36
N SER A 150 -13.80 -8.20 -12.52
CA SER A 150 -14.27 -7.11 -13.37
C SER A 150 -14.90 -6.01 -12.51
N ARG A 151 -15.06 -4.81 -13.07
CA ARG A 151 -15.76 -3.71 -12.37
C ARG A 151 -17.23 -4.01 -12.09
N GLU A 152 -17.80 -4.99 -12.79
CA GLU A 152 -19.21 -5.38 -12.69
C GLU A 152 -19.42 -6.60 -11.78
N THR A 153 -18.35 -7.29 -11.37
CA THR A 153 -18.44 -8.42 -10.45
C THR A 153 -18.45 -7.95 -9.00
N ALA A 154 -18.95 -8.79 -8.10
CA ALA A 154 -19.08 -8.45 -6.69
C ALA A 154 -17.71 -8.13 -6.04
N ASP A 155 -16.68 -8.93 -6.31
CA ASP A 155 -15.38 -8.82 -5.64
C ASP A 155 -14.36 -7.94 -6.40
N GLY A 156 -14.64 -7.62 -7.67
CA GLY A 156 -13.72 -6.86 -8.50
C GLY A 156 -13.44 -5.44 -8.00
N PRO A 157 -14.44 -4.63 -7.61
CA PRO A 157 -14.22 -3.30 -7.03
C PRO A 157 -13.33 -3.33 -5.78
N ASP A 158 -13.56 -4.27 -4.86
CA ASP A 158 -12.75 -4.43 -3.66
C ASP A 158 -11.32 -4.87 -4.00
N PHE A 159 -11.16 -5.73 -4.99
CA PHE A 159 -9.85 -6.11 -5.52
C PHE A 159 -9.07 -4.93 -6.10
N PHE A 160 -9.68 -4.14 -6.97
CA PHE A 160 -9.04 -2.96 -7.54
C PHE A 160 -8.75 -1.90 -6.48
N ARG A 161 -9.61 -1.76 -5.46
CA ARG A 161 -9.37 -0.87 -4.30
C ARG A 161 -8.15 -1.30 -3.49
N ALA A 162 -8.00 -2.61 -3.24
CA ALA A 162 -6.84 -3.16 -2.54
C ALA A 162 -5.54 -2.86 -3.31
N ILE A 163 -5.53 -3.12 -4.62
CA ILE A 163 -4.38 -2.80 -5.49
C ILE A 163 -4.03 -1.32 -5.44
N ASP A 164 -5.02 -0.44 -5.60
CA ASP A 164 -4.79 1.00 -5.63
C ASP A 164 -4.27 1.54 -4.28
N THR A 165 -4.72 0.96 -3.17
CA THR A 165 -4.27 1.33 -1.83
C THR A 165 -2.80 0.96 -1.64
N VAL A 166 -2.43 -0.28 -1.99
CA VAL A 166 -1.04 -0.75 -1.91
C VAL A 166 -0.14 0.04 -2.87
N LYS A 167 -0.58 0.26 -4.11
CA LYS A 167 0.14 1.07 -5.09
C LYS A 167 0.43 2.46 -4.56
N LYS A 168 -0.56 3.14 -3.98
CA LYS A 168 -0.39 4.48 -3.40
C LYS A 168 0.57 4.45 -2.22
N ARG A 169 0.53 3.42 -1.38
CA ARG A 169 1.47 3.24 -0.27
C ARG A 169 2.90 3.11 -0.78
N ALA A 170 3.16 2.17 -1.68
CA ALA A 170 4.49 1.93 -2.25
C ALA A 170 5.05 3.15 -3.01
N GLN A 171 4.17 3.93 -3.66
CA GLN A 171 4.57 5.17 -4.33
C GLN A 171 4.89 6.31 -3.36
N ARG A 172 4.25 6.35 -2.18
CA ARG A 172 4.55 7.34 -1.13
C ARG A 172 5.83 7.01 -0.37
N GLU A 173 6.12 5.73 -0.18
CA GLU A 173 7.37 5.26 0.46
C GLU A 173 8.63 5.61 -0.36
N ARG A 174 8.49 5.85 -1.67
CA ARG A 174 9.59 6.38 -2.48
C ARG A 174 10.02 7.81 -2.14
N THR A 175 9.25 8.53 -1.33
CA THR A 175 9.55 9.92 -0.95
C THR A 175 10.31 10.03 0.36
N TYR A 176 10.96 8.97 0.85
CA TYR A 176 11.83 9.09 2.01
C TYR A 176 13.25 9.51 1.62
N GLN A 177 13.68 10.65 2.15
CA GLN A 177 15.08 11.03 2.22
C GLN A 177 15.87 9.95 3.00
N PRO A 178 17.11 9.62 2.58
CA PRO A 178 17.95 8.68 3.30
C PRO A 178 18.25 9.19 4.72
N LEU A 179 18.12 8.30 5.71
CA LEU A 179 18.28 8.56 7.14
C LEU A 179 19.75 8.76 7.59
N ASP A 180 20.73 8.75 6.70
CA ASP A 180 22.12 9.07 7.07
C ASP A 180 22.30 10.53 7.55
N SER A 181 21.26 11.37 7.40
CA SER A 181 21.16 12.69 8.04
C SER A 181 20.34 12.70 9.35
N ALA A 182 19.76 11.57 9.77
CA ALA A 182 18.90 11.44 10.93
C ALA A 182 19.44 10.35 11.88
N VAL A 183 20.53 10.70 12.57
CA VAL A 183 21.04 9.91 13.68
C VAL A 183 19.97 9.85 14.78
N ALA A 184 19.48 8.63 15.04
CA ALA A 184 18.86 8.14 16.28
C ALA A 184 17.69 8.96 16.89
N ALA A 185 16.44 8.67 16.53
CA ALA A 185 15.26 9.09 17.30
C ALA A 185 14.08 8.09 17.27
N GLY A 186 14.34 6.80 17.08
CA GLY A 186 13.31 5.76 17.09
C GLY A 186 13.14 5.11 18.45
N SER A 187 12.18 5.57 19.27
CA SER A 187 11.33 4.76 20.17
C SER A 187 10.54 5.69 21.11
N ALA A 188 9.23 5.44 21.27
CA ALA A 188 8.22 6.25 21.99
C ALA A 188 7.74 7.54 21.29
N THR A 189 8.61 8.44 20.84
CA THR A 189 8.20 9.77 20.33
C THR A 189 7.39 9.73 19.03
N GLU A 190 7.60 8.72 18.17
CA GLU A 190 6.88 8.60 16.88
C GLU A 190 5.41 8.20 17.03
N VAL A 191 5.06 7.42 18.06
CA VAL A 191 3.66 7.01 18.30
C VAL A 191 2.84 8.22 18.76
N ASP A 192 3.41 9.01 19.66
CA ASP A 192 2.83 10.28 20.12
C ASP A 192 2.77 11.32 19.01
N ALA A 193 3.81 11.44 18.19
CA ALA A 193 3.81 12.34 17.03
C ALA A 193 2.72 11.95 16.00
N LYS A 194 2.50 10.65 15.78
CA LYS A 194 1.48 10.16 14.85
C LYS A 194 0.06 10.29 15.43
N ALA A 195 -0.10 10.21 16.75
CA ALA A 195 -1.37 10.49 17.41
C ALA A 195 -1.69 11.99 17.37
N GLY A 196 -0.70 12.85 17.68
CA GLY A 196 -0.81 14.31 17.57
C GLY A 196 -1.15 14.75 16.15
N TRP A 197 -0.47 14.20 15.14
CA TRP A 197 -0.77 14.51 13.74
C TRP A 197 -2.19 14.12 13.33
N ARG A 198 -2.71 12.98 13.82
CA ARG A 198 -4.11 12.59 13.54
C ARG A 198 -5.12 13.51 14.21
N ASN A 199 -4.85 13.94 15.43
CA ASN A 199 -5.71 14.89 16.14
C ASN A 199 -5.69 16.25 15.45
N ALA A 200 -4.53 16.77 15.08
CA ALA A 200 -4.38 18.01 14.33
C ALA A 200 -5.08 17.95 12.96
N LEU A 201 -4.99 16.81 12.25
CA LEU A 201 -5.72 16.62 11.01
C LEU A 201 -7.24 16.62 11.22
N GLN A 202 -7.72 15.97 12.27
CA GLN A 202 -9.16 15.92 12.58
C GLN A 202 -9.67 17.32 12.95
N GLU A 203 -8.92 18.06 13.77
CA GLU A 203 -9.23 19.44 14.12
C GLU A 203 -9.20 20.37 12.90
N ALA A 204 -8.21 20.24 12.02
CA ALA A 204 -8.17 20.99 10.77
C ALA A 204 -9.35 20.67 9.85
N ILE A 205 -9.82 19.41 9.82
CA ILE A 205 -11.03 19.04 9.07
C ILE A 205 -12.25 19.73 9.67
N ASP A 206 -12.41 19.69 10.99
CA ASP A 206 -13.58 20.23 11.69
C ASP A 206 -13.64 21.78 11.63
N GLN A 207 -12.49 22.46 11.62
CA GLN A 207 -12.41 23.91 11.58
C GLN A 207 -12.43 24.50 10.17
N SER A 208 -11.79 23.81 9.20
CA SER A 208 -11.57 24.39 7.87
C SER A 208 -12.55 23.91 6.82
N LEU A 209 -13.12 22.72 6.95
CA LEU A 209 -13.90 22.09 5.87
C LEU A 209 -15.40 22.19 6.10
N ASN A 210 -16.13 22.43 5.00
CA ASN A 210 -17.59 22.34 5.01
C ASN A 210 -18.01 20.84 5.10
N PRO A 211 -19.21 20.48 5.60
CA PRO A 211 -19.59 19.07 5.78
C PRO A 211 -19.46 18.21 4.52
N ARG A 212 -19.68 18.82 3.35
CA ARG A 212 -19.47 18.18 2.05
C ARG A 212 -17.99 17.91 1.77
N GLU A 213 -17.12 18.87 2.03
CA GLU A 213 -15.66 18.74 1.84
C GLU A 213 -15.08 17.70 2.82
N ALA A 214 -15.57 17.67 4.06
CA ALA A 214 -15.20 16.67 5.05
C ALA A 214 -15.63 15.26 4.59
N ALA A 215 -16.86 15.09 4.13
CA ALA A 215 -17.36 13.83 3.58
C ALA A 215 -16.51 13.33 2.39
N LEU A 216 -16.04 14.24 1.52
CA LEU A 216 -15.12 13.90 0.42
C LEU A 216 -13.80 13.32 0.94
N ILE A 217 -13.24 13.92 1.99
CA ILE A 217 -11.98 13.46 2.59
C ILE A 217 -12.18 12.12 3.28
N TYR A 218 -13.27 11.93 4.04
CA TYR A 218 -13.57 10.65 4.68
C TYR A 218 -13.80 9.52 3.66
N ALA A 219 -14.57 9.76 2.60
CA ALA A 219 -14.76 8.79 1.52
C ALA A 219 -13.42 8.45 0.83
N THR A 220 -12.57 9.46 0.63
CA THR A 220 -11.22 9.24 0.08
C THR A 220 -10.32 8.44 1.03
N LEU A 221 -10.39 8.69 2.33
CA LEU A 221 -9.62 7.97 3.35
C LEU A 221 -10.08 6.50 3.49
N LYS A 222 -11.38 6.25 3.30
CA LYS A 222 -11.97 4.90 3.23
C LYS A 222 -11.60 4.16 1.92
N GLY A 223 -11.01 4.88 0.96
CA GLY A 223 -10.51 4.31 -0.28
C GLY A 223 -11.50 4.34 -1.44
N GLU A 224 -12.62 5.05 -1.32
CA GLU A 224 -13.60 5.19 -2.41
C GLU A 224 -12.98 5.93 -3.60
N THR A 225 -13.32 5.49 -4.81
CA THR A 225 -12.80 6.12 -6.03
C THR A 225 -13.55 7.41 -6.34
N PRO A 226 -12.94 8.40 -7.02
CA PRO A 226 -13.65 9.62 -7.41
C PRO A 226 -14.88 9.34 -8.30
N ALA A 227 -14.92 8.20 -8.98
CA ALA A 227 -16.07 7.78 -9.78
C ALA A 227 -17.22 7.25 -8.90
N GLU A 228 -16.91 6.49 -7.84
CA GLU A 228 -17.91 6.02 -6.85
C GLU A 228 -18.51 7.20 -6.08
N ILE A 229 -17.66 8.10 -5.57
CA ILE A 229 -18.11 9.30 -4.85
C ILE A 229 -18.99 10.16 -5.77
N ALA A 230 -18.58 10.31 -7.04
CA ALA A 230 -19.36 11.03 -8.03
C ALA A 230 -20.73 10.39 -8.30
N SER A 231 -20.78 9.06 -8.37
CA SER A 231 -22.03 8.30 -8.50
C SER A 231 -22.96 8.54 -7.31
N GLN A 232 -22.43 8.42 -6.08
CA GLN A 232 -23.20 8.66 -4.85
C GLN A 232 -23.73 10.10 -4.76
N TRP A 233 -22.95 11.07 -5.23
CA TRP A 233 -23.27 12.50 -5.14
C TRP A 233 -24.04 13.04 -6.35
N GLY A 234 -24.28 12.21 -7.37
CA GLY A 234 -24.93 12.62 -8.62
C GLY A 234 -24.17 13.68 -9.41
N VAL A 235 -22.84 13.70 -9.33
CA VAL A 235 -21.97 14.67 -10.03
C VAL A 235 -21.01 13.97 -11.00
N ALA A 236 -20.31 14.74 -11.83
CA ALA A 236 -19.29 14.18 -12.71
C ALA A 236 -18.01 13.80 -11.94
N PRO A 237 -17.32 12.67 -12.26
CA PRO A 237 -16.07 12.27 -11.62
C PRO A 237 -14.96 13.33 -11.67
N LYS A 238 -14.95 14.14 -12.73
CA LYS A 238 -14.01 15.26 -12.89
C LYS A 238 -14.23 16.34 -11.82
N THR A 239 -15.47 16.60 -11.43
CA THR A 239 -15.82 17.58 -10.40
C THR A 239 -15.28 17.14 -9.05
N VAL A 240 -15.51 15.88 -8.68
CA VAL A 240 -14.99 15.30 -7.43
C VAL A 240 -13.46 15.36 -7.37
N SER A 241 -12.77 15.08 -8.49
CA SER A 241 -11.31 15.18 -8.57
C SER A 241 -10.78 16.61 -8.37
N ASN A 242 -11.45 17.59 -8.97
CA ASN A 242 -11.10 19.01 -8.82
C ASN A 242 -11.35 19.49 -7.38
N GLU A 243 -12.50 19.11 -6.81
CA GLU A 243 -12.88 19.45 -5.44
C GLU A 243 -11.89 18.83 -4.45
N LYS A 244 -11.53 17.56 -4.65
CA LYS A 244 -10.51 16.87 -3.85
C LYS A 244 -9.17 17.59 -3.88
N THR A 245 -8.72 18.04 -5.05
CA THR A 245 -7.46 18.79 -5.16
C THR A 245 -7.51 20.08 -4.35
N ARG A 246 -8.62 20.83 -4.43
CA ARG A 246 -8.80 22.07 -3.67
C ARG A 246 -8.86 21.83 -2.17
N VAL A 247 -9.64 20.84 -1.73
CA VAL A 247 -9.81 20.50 -0.31
C VAL A 247 -8.49 20.02 0.30
N ILE A 248 -7.71 19.22 -0.41
CA ILE A 248 -6.37 18.80 0.04
C ILE A 248 -5.42 20.00 0.15
N GLN A 249 -5.47 20.93 -0.80
CA GLN A 249 -4.64 22.13 -0.72
C GLN A 249 -5.03 22.99 0.48
N LYS A 250 -6.32 23.19 0.70
CA LYS A 250 -6.86 23.92 1.85
C LYS A 250 -6.41 23.30 3.18
N LEU A 251 -6.49 21.97 3.31
CA LEU A 251 -6.00 21.25 4.49
C LEU A 251 -4.47 21.39 4.68
N ARG A 252 -3.69 21.41 3.60
CA ARG A 252 -2.24 21.66 3.71
C ARG A 252 -1.95 23.05 4.20
N ASP A 253 -2.65 24.04 3.66
CA ASP A 253 -2.42 25.44 4.02
C ASP A 253 -2.73 25.67 5.50
N THR A 254 -3.82 25.08 6.02
CA THR A 254 -4.17 25.17 7.45
C THR A 254 -3.18 24.43 8.34
N LEU A 255 -2.80 23.20 7.99
CA LEU A 255 -1.83 22.42 8.78
C LEU A 255 -0.42 23.03 8.76
N THR A 256 -0.07 23.75 7.69
CA THR A 256 1.22 24.46 7.60
C THR A 256 1.18 25.76 8.40
N ALA A 257 0.04 26.47 8.43
CA ALA A 257 -0.14 27.66 9.24
C ALA A 257 -0.07 27.35 10.74
N ASP A 258 -0.72 26.27 11.17
CA ASP A 258 -0.78 25.81 12.57
C ASP A 258 0.58 25.29 13.09
N LEU A 259 1.51 24.95 12.19
CA LEU A 259 2.90 24.58 12.50
C LEU A 259 3.84 25.78 12.63
N LEU A 260 3.43 26.97 12.19
CA LEU A 260 4.23 28.19 12.19
C LEU A 260 3.87 29.17 13.32
N ASP A 261 2.71 28.98 13.96
CA ASP A 261 2.30 29.67 15.20
C ASP A 261 2.77 28.90 16.45
#